data_AF-A0A354YCT2-F1
#
_entry.id   AF-A0A354YCT2-F1
#
_cell.length_a   1.000
_cell.length_b   1.000
_cell.length_c   1.000
_cell.angle_alpha   90.00
_cell.angle_beta   90.00
_cell.angle_gamma   90.00
#
_symmetry.space_group_name_H-M   'P 1'
#
loop_
_entity.id
_entity.type
_entity.pdbx_description
1 polymer ?
#
loop_
_entity_poly.entity_id
_entity_poly.type
_entity_poly.pdbx_seq_one_letter_code
_entity_poly.pdbx_strand_id
1 'polypeptide(L)'
;GGSAAAPAQPPHPAAVATPASSGFSWRWPADGVIVGNFVAGETTKQGVDIAGANGQAVRAAADGVVVYSGAGLVGYGELIIVKHNEQWLSAYGHNRKRLVNEGQSVKAG
;
A
#
# COMPACT_ATOMS: atom_id res chain seq x y z
N GLY A 1 2.88 60.15 -5.20
CA GLY A 1 2.86 58.73 -5.60
C GLY A 1 3.03 57.90 -4.35
N GLY A 2 2.18 56.90 -4.15
CA GLY A 2 2.25 56.04 -2.97
C GLY A 2 1.09 55.04 -2.96
N SER A 3 1.12 54.07 -3.87
CA SER A 3 0.24 52.90 -3.78
C SER A 3 0.69 52.06 -2.58
N ALA A 4 -0.11 52.04 -1.53
CA ALA A 4 0.06 51.11 -0.42
C ALA A 4 -0.33 49.71 -0.89
N ALA A 5 0.58 48.75 -0.68
CA ALA A 5 0.41 47.35 -1.03
C ALA A 5 -0.73 46.69 -0.24
N ALA A 6 -1.51 45.84 -0.92
CA ALA A 6 -2.56 45.03 -0.31
C ALA A 6 -1.95 44.00 0.68
N PRO A 7 -2.64 43.67 1.78
CA PRO A 7 -2.14 42.71 2.76
C PRO A 7 -2.04 41.30 2.16
N ALA A 8 -0.89 40.65 2.36
CA ALA A 8 -0.66 39.27 1.98
C ALA A 8 -1.59 38.34 2.79
N GLN A 9 -2.36 37.51 2.10
CA GLN A 9 -3.17 36.47 2.75
C GLN A 9 -2.25 35.46 3.48
N PRO A 10 -2.63 34.99 4.68
CA PRO A 10 -1.91 33.93 5.37
C PRO A 10 -1.91 32.65 4.52
N PRO A 11 -0.86 31.81 4.62
CA PRO A 11 -0.79 30.56 3.86
C PRO A 11 -1.95 29.65 4.30
N HIS A 12 -2.91 29.43 3.40
CA HIS A 12 -3.92 28.41 3.61
C HIS A 12 -3.24 27.03 3.62
N PRO A 13 -3.57 26.12 4.56
CA PRO A 13 -3.11 24.74 4.49
C PRO A 13 -3.50 24.18 3.11
N ALA A 14 -2.52 23.63 2.39
CA ALA A 14 -2.80 22.97 1.12
C ALA A 14 -3.94 21.96 1.33
N ALA A 15 -5.04 22.11 0.59
CA ALA A 15 -6.15 21.19 0.64
C ALA A 15 -5.60 19.78 0.43
N VAL A 16 -5.81 18.89 1.39
CA VAL A 16 -5.46 17.48 1.26
C VAL A 16 -6.21 16.95 0.04
N ALA A 17 -5.47 16.59 -1.02
CA ALA A 17 -6.08 16.07 -2.22
C ALA A 17 -6.86 14.80 -1.86
N THR A 18 -8.12 14.72 -2.29
CA THR A 18 -8.92 13.51 -2.11
C THR A 18 -8.18 12.34 -2.79
N PRO A 19 -7.93 11.22 -2.10
CA PRO A 19 -7.29 10.08 -2.74
C PRO A 19 -8.11 9.63 -3.94
N ALA A 20 -7.44 9.26 -5.02
CA ALA A 20 -8.10 8.69 -6.18
C ALA A 20 -8.93 7.46 -5.76
N SER A 21 -10.15 7.35 -6.28
CA SER A 21 -10.98 6.18 -6.01
C SER A 21 -10.38 4.96 -6.72
N SER A 22 -10.24 3.85 -5.99
CA SER A 22 -9.79 2.58 -6.56
C SER A 22 -10.86 1.86 -7.36
N GLY A 23 -12.13 2.15 -7.10
CA GLY A 23 -13.27 1.45 -7.71
C GLY A 23 -13.55 0.06 -7.13
N PHE A 24 -12.88 -0.33 -6.04
CA PHE A 24 -13.12 -1.59 -5.34
C PHE A 24 -12.91 -1.45 -3.83
N SER A 25 -13.56 -2.35 -3.07
CA SER A 25 -13.49 -2.36 -1.61
C SER A 25 -12.27 -3.12 -1.12
N TRP A 26 -11.32 -2.40 -0.54
CA TRP A 26 -10.14 -2.99 0.09
C TRP A 26 -10.50 -3.71 1.39
N ARG A 27 -9.89 -4.86 1.60
CA ARG A 27 -9.95 -5.65 2.84
C ARG A 27 -8.58 -5.69 3.49
N TRP A 28 -8.56 -5.75 4.82
CA TRP A 28 -7.31 -6.00 5.52
C TRP A 28 -6.74 -7.37 5.14
N PRO A 29 -5.45 -7.44 4.76
CA PRO A 29 -4.86 -8.69 4.29
C PRO A 29 -4.44 -9.65 5.40
N ALA A 30 -4.35 -9.16 6.64
CA ALA A 30 -4.05 -9.95 7.83
C ALA A 30 -4.79 -9.37 9.03
N ASP A 31 -5.12 -10.24 9.99
CA ASP A 31 -5.63 -9.83 11.29
C ASP A 31 -4.47 -9.37 12.17
N GLY A 32 -4.55 -8.17 12.76
CA GLY A 32 -3.47 -7.68 13.61
C GLY A 32 -3.54 -6.19 13.85
N VAL A 33 -2.68 -5.73 14.76
CA VAL A 33 -2.49 -4.30 15.02
C VAL A 33 -1.39 -3.74 14.12
N ILE A 34 -1.54 -2.49 13.73
CA ILE A 34 -0.50 -1.77 12.98
C ILE A 34 0.66 -1.49 13.94
N VAL A 35 1.86 -1.95 13.57
CA VAL A 35 3.11 -1.73 14.32
C VAL A 35 4.11 -0.87 13.56
N GLY A 36 3.85 -0.62 12.28
CA GLY A 36 4.62 0.29 11.44
C GLY A 36 3.69 1.08 10.53
N ASN A 37 3.87 2.40 10.48
CA ASN A 37 3.08 3.29 9.64
C ASN A 37 3.87 3.70 8.40
N PHE A 38 3.11 3.95 7.33
CA PHE A 38 3.61 4.63 6.14
C PHE A 38 4.10 6.02 6.50
N VAL A 39 5.26 6.41 5.97
CA VAL A 39 5.81 7.75 6.08
C VAL A 39 6.17 8.26 4.69
N ALA A 40 5.47 9.31 4.26
CA ALA A 40 5.69 9.92 2.96
C ALA A 40 7.15 10.41 2.83
N GLY A 41 7.81 10.03 1.73
CA GLY A 41 9.20 10.40 1.45
C GLY A 41 10.27 9.53 2.13
N GLU A 42 9.89 8.62 3.03
CA GLU A 42 10.84 7.70 3.69
C GLU A 42 10.89 6.36 2.95
N THR A 43 11.97 6.11 2.20
CA THR A 43 12.14 4.93 1.34
C THR A 43 11.98 3.61 2.10
N THR A 44 12.28 3.59 3.40
CA THR A 44 12.14 2.38 4.23
C THR A 44 10.73 2.18 4.82
N LYS A 45 9.85 3.18 4.71
CA LYS A 45 8.49 3.18 5.28
C LYS A 45 7.43 3.46 4.21
N GLN A 46 7.51 2.72 3.11
CA GLN A 46 6.60 2.84 1.96
C GLN A 46 5.32 1.98 2.09
N GLY A 47 5.03 1.45 3.29
CA GLY A 47 3.86 0.63 3.56
C GLY A 47 3.47 0.65 5.03
N VAL A 48 2.57 -0.25 5.42
CA VAL A 48 2.20 -0.49 6.82
C VAL A 48 2.66 -1.88 7.25
N ASP A 49 3.13 -1.98 8.48
CA ASP A 49 3.48 -3.26 9.09
C ASP A 49 2.35 -3.68 10.03
N ILE A 50 1.83 -4.89 9.81
CA ILE A 50 0.76 -5.48 10.62
C ILE A 50 1.39 -6.60 11.45
N ALA A 51 1.24 -6.53 12.77
CA ALA A 51 1.68 -7.60 13.64
C ALA A 51 0.92 -8.90 13.33
N GLY A 52 1.63 -10.02 13.26
CA GLY A 52 1.03 -11.33 13.01
C GLY A 52 1.78 -12.45 13.70
N ALA A 53 1.16 -13.62 13.75
CA ALA A 53 1.76 -14.84 14.25
C ALA A 53 2.48 -15.62 13.13
N ASN A 54 3.48 -16.41 13.49
CA ASN A 54 4.17 -17.28 12.54
C ASN A 54 3.20 -18.24 11.85
N GLY A 55 3.14 -18.19 10.52
CA GLY A 55 2.25 -19.03 9.73
C GLY A 55 0.79 -18.55 9.64
N GLN A 56 0.49 -17.37 10.19
CA GLN A 56 -0.80 -16.73 9.97
C GLN A 56 -1.04 -16.50 8.47
N ALA A 57 -2.29 -16.70 8.04
CA ALA A 57 -2.65 -16.52 6.64
C ALA A 57 -2.65 -15.04 6.25
N VAL A 58 -2.07 -14.74 5.09
CA VAL A 58 -2.16 -13.45 4.41
C VAL A 58 -3.08 -13.62 3.20
N ARG A 59 -4.03 -12.71 3.05
CA ARG A 59 -5.10 -12.75 2.05
C ARG A 59 -4.99 -11.57 1.10
N ALA A 60 -5.52 -11.72 -0.11
CA ALA A 60 -5.55 -10.62 -1.06
C ALA A 60 -6.52 -9.53 -0.57
N ALA A 61 -6.05 -8.29 -0.53
CA ALA A 61 -6.85 -7.14 -0.11
C ALA A 61 -8.00 -6.83 -1.08
N ALA A 62 -7.85 -7.21 -2.35
CA ALA A 62 -8.87 -7.10 -3.38
C ALA A 62 -8.64 -8.15 -4.49
N ASP A 63 -9.63 -8.36 -5.36
CA ASP A 63 -9.53 -9.21 -6.54
C ASP A 63 -8.41 -8.72 -7.47
N GLY A 64 -7.67 -9.64 -8.10
CA GLY A 64 -6.61 -9.24 -9.02
C GLY A 64 -5.83 -10.41 -9.60
N VAL A 65 -4.70 -10.09 -10.21
CA VAL A 65 -3.76 -11.05 -10.79
C VAL A 65 -2.39 -10.87 -10.13
N VAL A 66 -1.78 -11.98 -9.72
CA VAL A 66 -0.41 -11.97 -9.19
C VAL A 66 0.55 -11.62 -10.32
N VAL A 67 1.25 -10.50 -10.18
CA VAL A 67 2.25 -10.02 -11.15
C VAL A 67 3.69 -10.22 -10.66
N TYR A 68 3.86 -10.66 -9.41
CA TYR A 68 5.15 -11.06 -8.85
C TYR A 68 4.94 -12.06 -7.73
N SER A 69 5.73 -13.14 -7.71
CA SER A 69 5.80 -14.11 -6.61
C SER A 69 7.24 -14.59 -6.49
N GLY A 70 8.01 -13.99 -5.58
CA GLY A 70 9.47 -14.19 -5.53
C GLY A 70 10.12 -13.62 -4.26
N ALA A 71 11.44 -13.76 -4.16
CA ALA A 71 12.26 -13.25 -3.05
C ALA A 71 13.46 -12.44 -3.55
N GLY A 72 13.42 -12.00 -4.81
CA GLY A 72 14.49 -11.25 -5.45
C GLY A 72 14.55 -9.77 -5.03
N LEU A 73 13.51 -9.25 -4.37
CA LEU A 73 13.49 -7.86 -3.89
C LEU A 73 14.05 -7.79 -2.48
N VAL A 74 15.23 -7.20 -2.37
CA VAL A 74 15.96 -7.01 -1.10
C VAL A 74 15.09 -6.25 -0.10
N GLY A 75 15.07 -6.73 1.14
CA GLY A 75 14.31 -6.12 2.23
C GLY A 75 12.88 -6.67 2.40
N TYR A 76 12.28 -7.27 1.38
CA TYR A 76 10.88 -7.75 1.45
C TYR A 76 10.74 -9.24 1.76
N GLY A 77 11.82 -10.03 1.69
CA GLY A 77 11.74 -11.48 1.86
C GLY A 77 10.85 -12.14 0.80
N GLU A 78 10.03 -13.12 1.19
CA GLU A 78 9.04 -13.72 0.29
C GLU A 78 7.92 -12.71 0.00
N LEU A 79 7.92 -12.17 -1.21
CA LEU A 79 7.05 -11.10 -1.66
C LEU A 79 6.05 -11.59 -2.72
N ILE A 80 4.81 -11.15 -2.58
CA ILE A 80 3.74 -11.31 -3.57
C ILE A 80 3.23 -9.92 -3.94
N ILE A 81 3.11 -9.62 -5.24
CA ILE A 81 2.49 -8.38 -5.72
C ILE A 81 1.27 -8.74 -6.56
N VAL A 82 0.12 -8.15 -6.23
CA VAL A 82 -1.14 -8.33 -6.95
C VAL A 82 -1.50 -7.04 -7.68
N LYS A 83 -1.73 -7.14 -8.98
CA LYS A 83 -2.30 -6.07 -9.81
C LYS A 83 -3.82 -6.16 -9.77
N HIS A 84 -4.47 -5.09 -9.36
CA HIS A 84 -5.93 -4.99 -9.32
C HIS A 84 -6.47 -4.32 -10.59
N ASN A 85 -5.77 -3.29 -11.08
CA ASN A 85 -6.00 -2.65 -12.37
C ASN A 85 -4.74 -1.90 -12.83
N GLU A 86 -4.85 -0.98 -13.78
CA GLU A 86 -3.74 -0.20 -14.32
C GLU A 86 -3.09 0.77 -13.32
N GLN A 87 -3.84 1.17 -12.27
CA GLN A 87 -3.42 2.20 -11.33
C GLN A 87 -3.11 1.66 -9.93
N TRP A 88 -3.60 0.45 -9.59
CA TRP A 88 -3.57 -0.07 -8.22
C TRP A 88 -2.90 -1.44 -8.13
N LEU A 89 -1.93 -1.52 -7.22
CA LEU A 89 -1.17 -2.70 -6.83
C LEU A 89 -1.25 -2.86 -5.31
N SER A 90 -1.19 -4.10 -4.84
CA SER A 90 -0.90 -4.42 -3.43
C SER A 90 0.31 -5.35 -3.35
N ALA A 91 1.11 -5.18 -2.29
CA ALA A 91 2.34 -5.93 -2.07
C ALA A 91 2.34 -6.52 -0.66
N TYR A 92 2.67 -7.80 -0.56
CA TYR A 92 2.69 -8.56 0.69
C TYR A 92 4.09 -9.13 0.89
N GLY A 93 4.87 -8.49 1.75
CA GLY A 93 6.23 -8.91 2.10
C GLY A 93 6.27 -9.74 3.38
N HIS A 94 7.47 -10.20 3.74
CA HIS A 94 7.78 -10.93 4.96
C HIS A 94 6.95 -12.21 5.16
N ASN A 95 6.45 -12.79 4.07
CA ASN A 95 5.72 -14.05 4.15
C ASN A 95 6.69 -15.19 4.53
N ARG A 96 6.17 -16.20 5.22
CA ARG A 96 6.94 -17.43 5.46
C ARG A 96 7.07 -18.30 4.20
N LYS A 97 6.01 -18.33 3.38
CA LYS A 97 5.95 -19.08 2.13
C LYS A 97 4.95 -18.42 1.19
N ARG A 98 5.18 -18.57 -0.12
CA ARG A 98 4.23 -18.20 -1.17
C ARG A 98 3.33 -19.39 -1.49
N LEU A 99 2.03 -19.12 -1.65
CA LEU A 99 1.02 -20.12 -2.01
C LEU A 99 0.44 -19.91 -3.42
N VAL A 100 0.91 -18.87 -4.10
CA VAL A 100 0.43 -18.45 -5.41
C VAL A 100 1.61 -18.17 -6.34
N ASN A 101 1.39 -18.34 -7.63
CA ASN A 101 2.39 -18.10 -8.68
C ASN A 101 2.03 -16.87 -9.50
N GLU A 102 3.02 -16.32 -10.22
CA GLU A 102 2.79 -15.27 -11.21
C GLU A 102 1.74 -15.72 -12.26
N GLY A 103 0.89 -14.78 -12.67
CA GLY A 103 -0.23 -15.02 -13.58
C GLY A 103 -1.49 -15.58 -12.91
N GLN A 104 -1.42 -16.00 -11.64
CA GLN A 104 -2.58 -16.54 -10.95
C GLN A 104 -3.61 -15.45 -10.59
N SER A 105 -4.89 -15.73 -10.86
CA SER A 105 -5.98 -14.89 -10.39
C SER A 105 -6.29 -15.16 -8.92
N VAL A 106 -6.51 -14.09 -8.15
CA VAL A 106 -6.86 -14.12 -6.72
C VAL A 106 -8.16 -13.37 -6.46
N LYS A 107 -8.86 -13.81 -5.41
CA LYS A 107 -10.08 -13.16 -4.90
C LYS A 107 -9.81 -12.50 -3.57
N ALA A 108 -10.55 -11.44 -3.28
CA ALA A 108 -10.45 -10.74 -2.00
C ALA A 108 -10.83 -11.65 -0.82
N GLY A 109 -10.02 -11.63 0.24
CA GLY A 109 -10.24 -12.39 1.49
C GLY A 109 -9.63 -13.79 1.51
#